data_AF-A0A444IRT8-F1
#
_entry.id   AF-A0A444IRT8-F1
#
_cell.length_a   1.000
_cell.length_b   1.000
_cell.length_c   1.000
_cell.angle_alpha   90.00
_cell.angle_beta   90.00
_cell.angle_gamma   90.00
#
_symmetry.space_group_name_H-M   'P 1'
#
loop_
_entity.id
_entity.type
_entity.pdbx_description
1 polymer ?
#
loop_
_entity_poly.entity_id
_entity_poly.type
_entity_poly.pdbx_seq_one_letter_code
_entity_poly.pdbx_strand_id
1 'polypeptide(L)'
;MNDLKFSDDEGDGYGFSETIPEQFIVTEKELDQELYEQFIDEQEWIDPQPNYADLIRQGEQLSGNTMPISEKKRILVQLSCRGTAEAYRLLQEYCTRPDSALAEWSRIALYECRMRLESDLLDEPVGLISTGLGGDGERLRYIFVLVFQGESSEEGQQREIREGLDKVCLEHRSVVEQAQFRPPCLYVQVLVPMDVAVGEVIEESLGRLNQQKEEFLPDYLVTNVSVPTDEEIQSFLDEL
;
A
#
# COMPACT_ATOMS: atom_id res chain seq x y z
N MET A 1 12.39 0.32 -53.98
CA MET A 1 11.08 0.96 -54.25
C MET A 1 10.13 0.39 -53.21
N ASN A 2 9.77 1.07 -52.12
CA ASN A 2 9.84 2.48 -51.78
C ASN A 2 10.33 2.63 -50.33
N ASP A 3 11.11 3.68 -50.13
CA ASP A 3 11.36 4.28 -48.82
C ASP A 3 10.05 4.80 -48.25
N LEU A 4 9.81 4.54 -46.95
CA LEU A 4 8.94 5.35 -46.12
C LEU A 4 9.76 5.72 -44.88
N LYS A 5 10.25 6.96 -44.92
CA LYS A 5 10.90 7.67 -43.82
C LYS A 5 9.90 7.80 -42.68
N PHE A 6 10.25 7.32 -41.49
CA PHE A 6 9.66 7.84 -40.26
C PHE A 6 10.41 9.13 -39.93
N SER A 7 9.66 10.23 -39.94
CA SER A 7 10.09 11.54 -39.52
C SER A 7 10.29 11.54 -38.01
N ASP A 8 11.46 12.00 -37.58
CA ASP A 8 11.71 12.50 -36.24
C ASP A 8 10.71 13.62 -35.95
N ASP A 9 9.88 13.44 -34.92
CA ASP A 9 9.18 14.53 -34.25
C ASP A 9 9.57 14.42 -32.77
N GLU A 10 10.50 15.29 -32.38
CA GLU A 10 10.96 15.50 -31.01
C GLU A 10 9.80 16.06 -30.19
N GLY A 11 9.18 15.19 -29.39
CA GLY A 11 8.38 15.59 -28.24
C GLY A 11 8.91 14.82 -27.05
N ASP A 12 9.62 15.52 -26.15
CA ASP A 12 10.11 14.99 -24.88
C ASP A 12 8.92 14.66 -23.97
N GLY A 13 8.18 13.61 -24.30
CA GLY A 13 7.32 12.90 -23.36
C GLY A 13 8.22 12.11 -22.44
N TYR A 14 8.03 12.27 -21.12
CA TYR A 14 8.68 11.44 -20.12
C TYR A 14 8.61 9.97 -20.57
N GLY A 15 9.76 9.45 -20.99
CA GLY A 15 9.90 8.04 -21.29
C GLY A 15 9.63 7.29 -20.01
N PHE A 16 8.43 6.71 -19.89
CA PHE A 16 8.26 5.52 -19.07
C PHE A 16 9.24 4.50 -19.63
N SER A 17 10.42 4.45 -19.02
CA SER A 17 11.31 3.31 -19.10
C SER A 17 10.44 2.05 -19.01
N GLU A 18 10.49 1.18 -20.02
CA GLU A 18 9.81 -0.13 -20.03
C GLU A 18 10.35 -1.10 -18.94
N THR A 19 11.12 -0.57 -17.99
CA THR A 19 11.76 -1.31 -16.92
C THR A 19 10.93 -1.12 -15.65
N ILE A 20 10.34 -2.21 -15.18
CA ILE A 20 9.66 -2.27 -13.88
C ILE A 20 10.67 -1.84 -12.81
N PRO A 21 10.34 -0.87 -11.92
CA PRO A 21 11.19 -0.47 -10.81
C PRO A 21 11.68 -1.66 -9.98
N GLU A 22 12.91 -1.61 -9.48
CA GLU A 22 13.40 -2.60 -8.52
C GLU A 22 12.93 -2.31 -7.09
N GLN A 23 12.62 -1.04 -6.81
CA GLN A 23 12.19 -0.56 -5.50
C GLN A 23 10.76 -0.03 -5.56
N PHE A 24 9.98 -0.33 -4.52
CA PHE A 24 8.58 0.08 -4.43
C PHE A 24 8.24 0.62 -3.05
N ILE A 25 7.43 1.67 -3.04
CA ILE A 25 6.74 2.16 -1.85
C ILE A 25 5.35 1.52 -1.82
N VAL A 26 5.03 0.83 -0.72
CA VAL A 26 3.67 0.29 -0.51
C VAL A 26 2.82 1.35 0.19
N THR A 27 1.60 1.57 -0.30
CA THR A 27 0.67 2.49 0.34
C THR A 27 0.00 1.84 1.55
N GLU A 28 -0.22 2.61 2.60
CA GLU A 28 -0.80 2.11 3.86
C GLU A 28 -2.26 1.68 3.68
N LYS A 29 -2.94 2.34 2.74
CA LYS A 29 -4.31 2.07 2.31
C LYS A 29 -4.38 2.26 0.80
N GLU A 30 -5.39 1.66 0.20
CA GLU A 30 -5.73 1.90 -1.20
C GLU A 30 -5.81 3.40 -1.50
N LEU A 31 -5.28 3.77 -2.67
CA LEU A 31 -5.46 5.08 -3.27
C LEU A 31 -6.64 5.02 -4.25
N ASP A 32 -7.45 6.07 -4.24
CA ASP A 32 -8.48 6.26 -5.26
C ASP A 32 -7.82 6.51 -6.62
N GLN A 33 -8.04 5.59 -7.57
CA GLN A 33 -7.41 5.65 -8.88
C GLN A 33 -7.84 6.89 -9.69
N GLU A 34 -9.12 7.28 -9.64
CA GLU A 34 -9.61 8.44 -10.38
C GLU A 34 -8.99 9.73 -9.84
N LEU A 35 -8.83 9.85 -8.52
CA LEU A 35 -8.15 10.99 -7.90
C LEU A 35 -6.65 10.98 -8.17
N TYR A 36 -6.02 9.80 -8.25
CA TYR A 36 -4.60 9.69 -8.62
C TYR A 36 -4.37 10.16 -10.06
N GLU A 37 -5.18 9.71 -11.02
CA GLU A 37 -5.11 10.14 -12.42
C GLU A 37 -5.31 11.66 -12.53
N GLN A 38 -6.31 12.22 -11.85
CA GLN A 38 -6.51 13.67 -11.78
C GLN A 38 -5.29 14.40 -11.20
N PHE A 39 -4.59 13.80 -10.23
CA PHE A 39 -3.41 14.39 -9.63
C PHE A 39 -2.25 14.47 -10.63
N ILE A 40 -2.03 13.40 -11.38
CA ILE A 40 -1.02 13.34 -12.44
C ILE A 40 -1.35 14.37 -13.54
N ASP A 41 -2.61 14.45 -13.97
CA ASP A 41 -3.04 15.47 -14.94
C ASP A 41 -2.71 16.88 -14.42
N GLU A 42 -2.99 17.19 -13.15
CA GLU A 42 -2.68 18.50 -12.56
C GLU A 42 -1.17 18.78 -12.47
N GLN A 43 -0.31 17.75 -12.39
CA GLN A 43 1.14 17.92 -12.45
C GLN A 43 1.61 18.38 -13.84
N GLU A 44 1.01 17.85 -14.91
CA GLU A 44 1.41 18.17 -16.30
C GLU A 44 1.22 19.65 -16.63
N TRP A 45 0.17 20.27 -16.09
CA TRP A 45 -0.21 21.65 -16.39
C TRP A 45 0.31 22.68 -15.38
N ILE A 46 1.23 22.28 -14.51
CA ILE A 46 1.64 23.09 -13.36
C ILE A 46 2.76 24.08 -13.72
N ASP A 47 2.46 25.04 -14.59
CA ASP A 47 3.36 26.13 -14.99
C ASP A 47 2.65 27.49 -14.92
N PRO A 48 3.28 28.56 -14.37
CA PRO A 48 4.61 28.63 -13.77
C PRO A 48 4.71 28.06 -12.36
N GLN A 49 5.75 27.26 -12.15
CA GLN A 49 6.19 26.86 -10.82
C GLN A 49 6.72 28.08 -10.04
N PRO A 50 6.23 28.37 -8.82
CA PRO A 50 6.81 29.40 -7.98
C PRO A 50 8.27 29.08 -7.67
N ASN A 51 9.07 30.10 -7.35
CA ASN A 51 10.40 29.83 -6.82
C ASN A 51 10.31 28.99 -5.54
N TYR A 52 11.37 28.25 -5.24
CA TYR A 52 11.36 27.28 -4.15
C TYR A 52 11.05 27.93 -2.79
N ALA A 53 11.64 29.09 -2.49
CA ALA A 53 11.44 29.77 -1.21
C ALA A 53 9.98 30.23 -0.99
N ASP A 54 9.31 30.70 -2.04
CA ASP A 54 7.91 31.10 -1.99
C ASP A 54 6.98 29.89 -1.91
N LEU A 55 7.35 28.76 -2.52
CA LEU A 55 6.61 27.51 -2.40
C LEU A 55 6.67 26.96 -0.97
N ILE A 56 7.85 26.93 -0.36
CA ILE A 56 8.02 26.49 1.03
C ILE A 56 7.18 27.36 1.97
N ARG A 57 7.23 28.70 1.82
CA ARG A 57 6.41 29.62 2.62
C ARG A 57 4.91 29.37 2.44
N GLN A 58 4.46 29.07 1.22
CA GLN A 58 3.07 28.68 0.95
C GLN A 58 2.72 27.35 1.61
N GLY A 59 3.63 26.38 1.57
CA GLY A 59 3.51 25.08 2.22
C GLY A 59 3.32 25.17 3.74
N GLU A 60 4.10 26.03 4.40
CA GLU A 60 3.97 26.32 5.85
C GLU A 60 2.57 26.85 6.23
N GLN A 61 1.83 27.41 5.27
CA GLN A 61 0.49 27.99 5.47
C GLN A 61 -0.65 27.01 5.13
N LEU A 62 -0.36 25.81 4.61
CA LEU A 62 -1.37 24.84 4.18
C LEU A 62 -2.38 24.49 5.28
N SER A 63 -1.93 24.37 6.52
CA SER A 63 -2.77 24.03 7.67
C SER A 63 -3.67 25.19 8.14
N GLY A 64 -3.51 26.39 7.57
CA GLY A 64 -4.32 27.57 7.89
C GLY A 64 -5.68 27.59 7.18
N ASN A 65 -6.68 28.25 7.76
CA ASN A 65 -8.03 28.38 7.17
C ASN A 65 -8.19 29.57 6.21
N THR A 66 -7.10 30.27 5.89
CA THR A 66 -7.13 31.51 5.10
C THR A 66 -7.05 31.27 3.60
N MET A 67 -6.61 30.07 3.19
CA MET A 67 -6.34 29.73 1.80
C MET A 67 -7.49 28.91 1.21
N PRO A 68 -7.98 29.24 0.00
CA PRO A 68 -8.97 28.43 -0.71
C PRO A 68 -8.47 27.01 -0.98
N ILE A 69 -9.38 26.03 -0.98
CA ILE A 69 -9.08 24.62 -1.27
C ILE A 69 -8.36 24.44 -2.61
N SER A 70 -8.75 25.18 -3.66
CA SER A 70 -8.10 25.11 -4.98
C SER A 70 -6.64 25.57 -4.95
N GLU A 71 -6.31 26.55 -4.12
CA GLU A 71 -4.94 27.03 -3.98
C GLU A 71 -4.09 26.04 -3.18
N LYS A 72 -4.64 25.48 -2.09
CA LYS A 72 -4.01 24.38 -1.34
C LYS A 72 -3.75 23.17 -2.24
N LYS A 73 -4.74 22.76 -3.04
CA LYS A 73 -4.63 21.67 -4.02
C LYS A 73 -3.42 21.87 -4.93
N ARG A 74 -3.27 23.07 -5.52
CA ARG A 74 -2.12 23.42 -6.36
C ARG A 74 -0.80 23.34 -5.62
N ILE A 75 -0.71 23.87 -4.39
CA ILE A 75 0.52 23.83 -3.59
C ILE A 75 0.93 22.39 -3.27
N LEU A 76 -0.03 21.50 -2.95
CA LEU A 76 0.26 20.09 -2.72
C LEU A 76 0.92 19.43 -3.93
N VAL A 77 0.38 19.67 -5.13
CA VAL A 77 0.98 19.16 -6.36
C VAL A 77 2.37 19.76 -6.58
N GLN A 78 2.54 21.07 -6.42
CA GLN A 78 3.85 21.73 -6.59
C GLN A 78 4.90 21.22 -5.61
N LEU A 79 4.55 21.01 -4.33
CA LEU A 79 5.43 20.42 -3.33
C LEU A 79 5.82 18.98 -3.72
N SER A 80 4.87 18.18 -4.21
CA SER A 80 5.14 16.80 -4.65
C SER A 80 6.19 16.74 -5.76
N CYS A 81 6.09 17.65 -6.74
CA CYS A 81 7.05 17.73 -7.84
C CYS A 81 8.46 18.15 -7.41
N ARG A 82 8.63 18.73 -6.21
CA ARG A 82 9.97 19.11 -5.72
C ARG A 82 10.80 17.92 -5.29
N GLY A 83 10.20 16.85 -4.76
CA GLY A 83 10.94 15.67 -4.30
C GLY A 83 12.03 15.99 -3.27
N THR A 84 11.87 17.04 -2.45
CA THR A 84 12.87 17.45 -1.44
C THR A 84 12.43 17.01 -0.05
N ALA A 85 13.39 16.78 0.85
CA ALA A 85 13.10 16.45 2.25
C ALA A 85 12.27 17.53 2.97
N GLU A 86 12.43 18.80 2.61
CA GLU A 86 11.64 19.90 3.17
C GLU A 86 10.19 19.87 2.68
N ALA A 87 9.98 19.71 1.36
CA ALA A 87 8.64 19.57 0.79
C ALA A 87 7.91 18.33 1.35
N TYR A 88 8.62 17.21 1.49
CA TYR A 88 8.09 15.99 2.08
C TYR A 88 7.61 16.21 3.52
N ARG A 89 8.38 16.94 4.35
CA ARG A 89 7.99 17.25 5.74
C ARG A 89 6.72 18.13 5.79
N LEU A 90 6.61 19.13 4.92
CA LEU A 90 5.43 19.99 4.86
C LEU A 90 4.17 19.20 4.45
N LEU A 91 4.30 18.31 3.46
CA LEU A 91 3.24 17.41 3.05
C LEU A 91 2.86 16.46 4.19
N GLN A 92 3.85 15.87 4.86
CA GLN A 92 3.64 14.96 5.99
C GLN A 92 2.90 15.66 7.13
N GLU A 93 3.29 16.90 7.47
CA GLU A 93 2.62 17.71 8.48
C GLU A 93 1.15 17.97 8.11
N TYR A 94 0.89 18.40 6.87
CA TYR A 94 -0.47 18.66 6.40
C TYR A 94 -1.33 17.39 6.38
N CYS A 95 -0.78 16.24 5.98
CA CYS A 95 -1.47 14.95 5.99
C CYS A 95 -1.93 14.51 7.40
N THR A 96 -1.37 15.06 8.48
CA THR A 96 -1.85 14.73 9.83
C THR A 96 -3.26 15.24 10.11
N ARG A 97 -3.62 16.40 9.52
CA ARG A 97 -4.92 17.07 9.70
C ARG A 97 -5.29 17.86 8.43
N PRO A 98 -5.52 17.18 7.31
CA PRO A 98 -5.83 17.84 6.05
C PRO A 98 -7.24 18.43 6.09
N ASP A 99 -7.51 19.42 5.24
CA ASP A 99 -8.89 19.74 4.89
C ASP A 99 -9.57 18.48 4.34
N SER A 100 -10.83 18.22 4.75
CA SER A 100 -11.53 16.99 4.38
C SER A 100 -11.60 16.75 2.87
N ALA A 101 -11.74 17.82 2.09
CA ALA A 101 -11.77 17.78 0.62
C ALA A 101 -10.41 17.45 -0.02
N LEU A 102 -9.32 17.50 0.75
CA LEU A 102 -7.95 17.29 0.28
C LEU A 102 -7.26 16.12 1.00
N ALA A 103 -8.00 15.31 1.77
CA ALA A 103 -7.41 14.20 2.51
C ALA A 103 -6.68 13.23 1.58
N GLU A 104 -7.36 12.73 0.54
CA GLU A 104 -6.76 11.82 -0.44
C GLU A 104 -5.70 12.52 -1.30
N TRP A 105 -5.97 13.75 -1.72
CA TRP A 105 -5.03 14.56 -2.50
C TRP A 105 -3.69 14.79 -1.77
N SER A 106 -3.75 14.98 -0.44
CA SER A 106 -2.57 15.13 0.38
C SER A 106 -1.76 13.83 0.48
N ARG A 107 -2.45 12.67 0.57
CA ARG A 107 -1.79 11.35 0.58
C ARG A 107 -1.08 11.09 -0.74
N ILE A 108 -1.75 11.35 -1.87
CA ILE A 108 -1.15 11.22 -3.20
C ILE A 108 0.08 12.12 -3.31
N ALA A 109 -0.03 13.40 -2.94
CA ALA A 109 1.10 14.33 -2.95
C ALA A 109 2.29 13.85 -2.11
N LEU A 110 2.02 13.27 -0.94
CA LEU A 110 3.03 12.73 -0.05
C LEU A 110 3.75 11.53 -0.69
N TYR A 111 3.02 10.60 -1.29
CA TYR A 111 3.60 9.44 -1.99
C TYR A 111 4.39 9.86 -3.22
N GLU A 112 3.87 10.77 -4.04
CA GLU A 112 4.57 11.33 -5.19
C GLU A 112 5.88 12.04 -4.80
N CYS A 113 5.82 12.86 -3.74
CA CYS A 113 7.01 13.50 -3.19
C CYS A 113 8.04 12.47 -2.70
N ARG A 114 7.57 11.38 -2.08
CA ARG A 114 8.41 10.32 -1.54
C ARG A 114 9.08 9.52 -2.65
N MET A 115 8.32 9.08 -3.66
CA MET A 115 8.85 8.38 -4.82
C MET A 115 9.93 9.19 -5.50
N ARG A 116 9.70 10.48 -5.74
CA ARG A 116 10.68 11.36 -6.37
C ARG A 116 11.93 11.53 -5.49
N LEU A 117 11.75 11.79 -4.19
CA LEU A 117 12.86 11.92 -3.25
C LEU A 117 13.71 10.64 -3.17
N GLU A 118 13.07 9.47 -3.07
CA GLU A 118 13.78 8.19 -3.01
C GLU A 118 14.43 7.84 -4.35
N SER A 119 13.78 8.14 -5.47
CA SER A 119 14.37 7.94 -6.80
C SER A 119 15.63 8.78 -7.01
N ASP A 120 15.58 10.06 -6.61
CA ASP A 120 16.73 10.96 -6.69
C ASP A 120 17.88 10.53 -5.76
N LEU A 121 17.56 9.92 -4.60
CA LEU A 121 18.56 9.43 -3.65
C LEU A 121 19.22 8.12 -4.09
N LEU A 122 18.47 7.25 -4.77
CA LEU A 122 18.92 5.95 -5.25
C LEU A 122 19.55 6.02 -6.65
N ASP A 123 19.32 7.11 -7.39
CA ASP A 123 19.65 7.23 -8.81
C ASP A 123 18.96 6.15 -9.68
N GLU A 124 17.79 5.69 -9.22
CA GLU A 124 17.00 4.60 -9.81
C GLU A 124 15.50 4.90 -9.65
N PRO A 125 14.63 4.49 -10.59
CA PRO A 125 13.20 4.71 -10.46
C PRO A 125 12.62 3.90 -9.29
N VAL A 126 11.84 4.58 -8.44
CA VAL A 126 11.03 3.96 -7.37
C VAL A 126 9.56 3.95 -7.79
N GLY A 127 8.91 2.80 -7.69
CA GLY A 127 7.49 2.63 -8.00
C GLY A 127 6.58 2.78 -6.77
N LEU A 128 5.28 2.84 -7.02
CA LEU A 128 4.22 2.79 -6.00
C LEU A 128 3.41 1.51 -6.15
N ILE A 129 3.10 0.84 -5.04
CA ILE A 129 2.15 -0.27 -4.99
C ILE A 129 1.00 0.13 -4.08
N SER A 130 -0.21 0.18 -4.66
CA SER A 130 -1.46 0.36 -3.94
C SER A 130 -2.30 -0.91 -4.07
N THR A 131 -2.63 -1.52 -2.94
CA THR A 131 -3.55 -2.66 -2.86
C THR A 131 -4.76 -2.30 -2.01
N GLY A 132 -5.86 -3.04 -2.16
CA GLY A 132 -7.10 -2.74 -1.42
C GLY A 132 -6.95 -2.88 0.10
N LEU A 133 -6.14 -3.82 0.58
CA LEU A 133 -5.78 -3.91 2.01
C LEU A 133 -4.59 -3.03 2.41
N GLY A 134 -3.84 -2.47 1.46
CA GLY A 134 -2.63 -1.70 1.69
C GLY A 134 -1.46 -2.53 2.24
N GLY A 135 -0.53 -1.86 2.92
CA GLY A 135 0.63 -2.49 3.54
C GLY A 135 1.35 -1.61 4.54
N ASP A 136 2.61 -1.93 4.82
CA ASP A 136 3.51 -1.16 5.67
C ASP A 136 4.98 -1.41 5.29
N GLY A 137 5.71 -0.33 4.98
CA GLY A 137 7.07 -0.41 4.46
C GLY A 137 7.15 -1.23 3.16
N GLU A 138 7.92 -2.32 3.18
CA GLU A 138 8.09 -3.27 2.07
C GLU A 138 7.18 -4.51 2.23
N ARG A 139 6.11 -4.43 3.03
CA ARG A 139 5.19 -5.53 3.29
C ARG A 139 3.80 -5.22 2.77
N LEU A 140 3.16 -6.22 2.17
CA LEU A 140 1.77 -6.19 1.75
C LEU A 140 0.88 -6.82 2.83
N ARG A 141 -0.31 -6.27 3.01
CA ARG A 141 -1.30 -6.80 3.93
C ARG A 141 -2.13 -7.88 3.23
N TYR A 142 -2.21 -9.03 3.87
CA TYR A 142 -3.06 -10.15 3.47
C TYR A 142 -4.03 -10.49 4.60
N ILE A 143 -5.20 -10.98 4.21
CA ILE A 143 -6.09 -11.70 5.11
C ILE A 143 -6.15 -13.13 4.61
N PHE A 144 -5.91 -14.08 5.51
CA PHE A 144 -6.16 -15.48 5.25
C PHE A 144 -7.07 -16.09 6.31
N VAL A 145 -7.81 -17.12 5.90
CA VAL A 145 -8.81 -17.80 6.73
C VAL A 145 -8.48 -19.28 6.76
N LEU A 146 -8.28 -19.78 7.98
CA LEU A 146 -8.09 -21.19 8.27
C LEU A 146 -9.37 -21.79 8.85
N VAL A 147 -9.69 -23.03 8.50
CA VAL A 147 -10.92 -23.70 8.94
C VAL A 147 -10.60 -24.76 9.98
N PHE A 148 -11.26 -24.69 11.14
CA PHE A 148 -11.14 -25.68 12.21
C PHE A 148 -11.84 -26.98 11.86
N GLN A 149 -11.17 -28.10 12.16
CA GLN A 149 -11.76 -29.43 12.17
C GLN A 149 -12.16 -29.90 13.58
N GLY A 150 -11.57 -29.32 14.64
CA GLY A 150 -11.80 -29.72 16.03
C GLY A 150 -13.02 -29.08 16.71
N GLU A 151 -13.42 -29.63 17.86
CA GLU A 151 -14.38 -28.96 18.76
C GLU A 151 -13.81 -27.63 19.28
N SER A 152 -14.69 -26.66 19.56
CA SER A 152 -14.37 -25.25 19.78
C SER A 152 -13.08 -24.99 20.57
N SER A 153 -12.29 -24.03 20.09
CA SER A 153 -10.99 -23.70 20.68
C SER A 153 -11.14 -23.07 22.08
N GLU A 154 -10.70 -23.81 23.12
CA GLU A 154 -10.55 -23.29 24.49
C GLU A 154 -9.54 -22.13 24.53
N GLU A 155 -9.63 -21.23 25.51
CA GLU A 155 -8.74 -20.05 25.62
C GLU A 155 -7.24 -20.41 25.60
N GLY A 156 -6.86 -21.57 26.15
CA GLY A 156 -5.50 -22.08 26.12
C GLY A 156 -5.02 -22.40 24.70
N GLN A 157 -5.86 -23.09 23.92
CA GLN A 157 -5.56 -23.47 22.54
C GLN A 157 -5.48 -22.23 21.62
N GLN A 158 -6.35 -21.24 21.81
CA GLN A 158 -6.28 -19.98 21.06
C GLN A 158 -4.95 -19.25 21.27
N ARG A 159 -4.39 -19.33 22.49
CA ARG A 159 -3.08 -18.76 22.80
C ARG A 159 -1.96 -19.50 22.10
N GLU A 160 -1.96 -20.83 22.16
CA GLU A 160 -0.95 -21.66 21.49
C GLU A 160 -0.95 -21.43 19.97
N ILE A 161 -2.13 -21.32 19.37
CA ILE A 161 -2.28 -21.01 17.95
C ILE A 161 -1.67 -19.64 17.62
N ARG A 162 -1.97 -18.60 18.41
CA ARG A 162 -1.40 -17.26 18.20
C ARG A 162 0.13 -17.28 18.33
N GLU A 163 0.67 -17.94 19.34
CA GLU A 163 2.12 -18.07 19.53
C GLU A 163 2.79 -18.85 18.38
N GLY A 164 2.10 -19.84 17.81
CA GLY A 164 2.55 -20.57 16.63
C GLY A 164 2.62 -19.68 15.39
N LEU A 165 1.55 -18.92 15.14
CA LEU A 165 1.48 -17.94 14.04
C LEU A 165 2.56 -16.87 14.16
N ASP A 166 2.72 -16.28 15.35
CA ASP A 166 3.70 -15.23 15.59
C ASP A 166 5.14 -15.72 15.35
N LYS A 167 5.46 -16.97 15.72
CA LYS A 167 6.79 -17.56 15.47
C LYS A 167 7.08 -17.74 13.98
N VAL A 168 6.14 -18.32 13.23
CA VAL A 168 6.30 -18.50 11.78
C VAL A 168 6.41 -17.15 11.09
N CYS A 169 5.53 -16.20 11.44
CA CYS A 169 5.59 -14.86 10.88
C CYS A 169 6.94 -14.18 11.15
N LEU A 170 7.48 -14.29 12.37
CA LEU A 170 8.79 -13.75 12.72
C LEU A 170 9.93 -14.38 11.89
N GLU A 171 9.90 -15.70 11.68
CA GLU A 171 10.88 -16.43 10.85
C GLU A 171 10.87 -15.92 9.39
N HIS A 172 9.71 -15.49 8.89
CA HIS A 172 9.51 -14.93 7.55
C HIS A 172 9.60 -13.41 7.44
N ARG A 173 10.00 -12.70 8.51
CA ARG A 173 9.95 -11.22 8.60
C ARG A 173 8.55 -10.63 8.38
N SER A 174 7.52 -11.45 8.56
CA SER A 174 6.11 -11.09 8.52
C SER A 174 5.61 -10.67 9.90
N VAL A 175 4.48 -9.97 9.96
CA VAL A 175 3.90 -9.46 11.21
C VAL A 175 2.41 -9.77 11.25
N VAL A 176 1.97 -10.50 12.26
CA VAL A 176 0.53 -10.68 12.53
C VAL A 176 0.00 -9.36 13.10
N GLU A 177 -0.93 -8.73 12.40
CA GLU A 177 -1.61 -7.52 12.88
C GLU A 177 -2.84 -7.87 13.71
N GLN A 178 -3.59 -8.89 13.27
CA GLN A 178 -4.79 -9.35 13.94
C GLN A 178 -4.97 -10.85 13.72
N ALA A 179 -5.44 -11.55 14.76
CA ALA A 179 -5.95 -12.90 14.62
C ALA A 179 -7.26 -13.00 15.40
N GLN A 180 -8.33 -13.45 14.76
CA GLN A 180 -9.66 -13.52 15.36
C GLN A 180 -10.31 -14.87 15.08
N PHE A 181 -10.66 -15.57 16.16
CA PHE A 181 -11.45 -16.78 16.09
C PHE A 181 -12.92 -16.41 15.86
N ARG A 182 -13.50 -16.94 14.78
CA ARG A 182 -14.91 -16.87 14.45
C ARG A 182 -15.35 -18.27 14.02
N PRO A 183 -15.72 -19.16 14.96
CA PRO A 183 -15.95 -20.57 14.65
C PRO A 183 -16.91 -20.78 13.47
N PRO A 184 -16.58 -21.67 12.52
CA PRO A 184 -15.46 -22.62 12.55
C PRO A 184 -14.14 -22.07 11.97
N CYS A 185 -13.97 -20.77 11.83
CA CYS A 185 -12.82 -20.16 11.16
C CYS A 185 -11.87 -19.40 12.10
N LEU A 186 -10.61 -19.28 11.68
CA LEU A 186 -9.62 -18.35 12.21
C LEU A 186 -9.26 -17.34 11.11
N TYR A 187 -9.53 -16.08 11.36
CA TYR A 187 -9.17 -14.97 10.48
C TYR A 187 -7.83 -14.40 10.93
N VAL A 188 -6.86 -14.34 10.03
CA VAL A 188 -5.54 -13.76 10.31
C VAL A 188 -5.28 -12.65 9.33
N GLN A 189 -5.00 -11.45 9.84
CA GLN A 189 -4.46 -10.34 9.09
C GLN A 189 -2.96 -10.27 9.33
N VAL A 190 -2.18 -10.30 8.26
CA VAL A 190 -0.72 -10.39 8.30
C VAL A 190 -0.09 -9.43 7.29
N LEU A 191 1.02 -8.82 7.67
CA LEU A 191 1.92 -8.11 6.77
C LEU A 191 3.03 -9.07 6.33
N VAL A 192 3.16 -9.29 5.02
CA VAL A 192 4.16 -10.20 4.42
C VAL A 192 5.08 -9.41 3.51
N PRO A 193 6.42 -9.55 3.63
CA PRO A 193 7.38 -8.92 2.72
C PRO A 193 7.10 -9.26 1.26
N MET A 194 7.29 -8.29 0.35
CA MET A 194 7.06 -8.49 -1.09
C MET A 194 7.96 -9.55 -1.72
N ASP A 195 9.12 -9.84 -1.10
CA ASP A 195 10.06 -10.86 -1.53
C ASP A 195 9.78 -12.26 -0.93
N VAL A 196 8.69 -12.42 -0.18
CA VAL A 196 8.26 -13.69 0.45
C VAL A 196 6.91 -14.11 -0.13
N ALA A 197 6.79 -15.39 -0.53
CA ALA A 197 5.52 -15.92 -0.98
C ALA A 197 4.56 -16.10 0.20
N VAL A 198 3.40 -15.44 0.15
CA VAL A 198 2.37 -15.54 1.22
C VAL A 198 1.94 -16.99 1.49
N GLY A 199 1.89 -17.83 0.45
CA GLY A 199 1.59 -19.26 0.58
C GLY A 199 2.58 -19.99 1.49
N GLU A 200 3.89 -19.67 1.42
CA GLU A 200 4.90 -20.29 2.28
C GLU A 200 4.63 -19.97 3.77
N VAL A 201 4.27 -18.73 4.07
CA VAL A 201 3.92 -18.29 5.44
C VAL A 201 2.69 -19.04 5.95
N ILE A 202 1.66 -19.18 5.12
CA ILE A 202 0.40 -19.83 5.48
C ILE A 202 0.60 -21.34 5.65
N GLU A 203 1.27 -21.99 4.71
CA GLU A 203 1.49 -23.44 4.69
C GLU A 203 2.42 -23.88 5.83
N GLU A 204 3.46 -23.11 6.14
CA GLU A 204 4.31 -23.37 7.31
C GLU A 204 3.55 -23.14 8.62
N SER A 205 2.69 -22.11 8.67
CA SER A 205 1.80 -21.89 9.81
C SER A 205 0.87 -23.09 10.01
N LEU A 206 0.18 -23.54 8.97
CA LEU A 206 -0.66 -24.73 9.01
C LEU A 206 0.11 -25.98 9.46
N GLY A 207 1.30 -26.22 8.90
CA GLY A 207 2.14 -27.35 9.27
C GLY A 207 2.54 -27.35 10.75
N ARG A 208 2.82 -26.16 11.31
CA ARG A 208 3.19 -26.02 12.73
C ARG A 208 1.99 -26.15 13.65
N LEU A 209 0.85 -25.57 13.28
CA LEU A 209 -0.39 -25.68 14.04
C LEU A 209 -0.93 -27.11 14.05
N ASN A 210 -0.80 -27.82 12.94
CA ASN A 210 -1.25 -29.22 12.81
C ASN A 210 -0.23 -30.25 13.32
N GLN A 211 0.92 -29.84 13.85
CA GLN A 211 2.02 -30.76 14.18
C GLN A 211 1.67 -31.78 15.27
N GLN A 212 0.88 -31.37 16.27
CA GLN A 212 0.50 -32.26 17.39
C GLN A 212 -0.87 -32.91 17.19
N LYS A 213 -1.77 -32.21 16.50
CA LYS A 213 -3.15 -32.61 16.24
C LYS A 213 -3.57 -31.91 14.96
N GLU A 214 -4.27 -32.61 14.07
CA GLU A 214 -4.90 -31.99 12.89
C GLU A 214 -6.06 -31.11 13.38
N GLU A 215 -5.77 -29.83 13.63
CA GLU A 215 -6.72 -28.85 14.14
C GLU A 215 -7.38 -28.04 13.03
N PHE A 216 -6.66 -27.85 11.92
CA PHE A 216 -7.07 -27.07 10.76
C PHE A 216 -7.08 -27.91 9.48
N LEU A 217 -8.02 -27.61 8.58
CA LEU A 217 -7.97 -28.09 7.20
C LEU A 217 -6.72 -27.56 6.48
N PRO A 218 -6.19 -28.31 5.49
CA PRO A 218 -5.09 -27.84 4.67
C PRO A 218 -5.53 -26.73 3.70
N ASP A 219 -6.80 -26.73 3.29
CA ASP A 219 -7.39 -25.70 2.44
C ASP A 219 -7.60 -24.39 3.21
N TYR A 220 -7.28 -23.27 2.55
CA TYR A 220 -7.38 -21.93 3.11
C TYR A 220 -7.85 -20.92 2.06
N LEU A 221 -8.49 -19.85 2.53
CA LEU A 221 -8.76 -18.66 1.73
C LEU A 221 -7.65 -17.63 1.99
N VAL A 222 -7.18 -16.93 0.96
CA VAL A 222 -6.25 -15.80 1.09
C VAL A 222 -6.59 -14.68 0.11
N THR A 223 -6.48 -13.42 0.55
CA THR A 223 -6.70 -12.24 -0.29
C THR A 223 -5.86 -11.04 0.18
N ASN A 224 -5.47 -10.18 -0.75
CA ASN A 224 -4.87 -8.86 -0.51
C ASN A 224 -5.74 -7.70 -1.02
N VAL A 225 -6.98 -8.00 -1.44
CA VAL A 225 -7.88 -7.04 -2.08
C VAL A 225 -8.81 -6.43 -1.04
N SER A 226 -9.63 -7.24 -0.37
CA SER A 226 -10.60 -6.76 0.60
C SER A 226 -10.77 -7.75 1.73
N VAL A 227 -11.37 -7.29 2.83
CA VAL A 227 -11.80 -8.20 3.90
C VAL A 227 -12.87 -9.13 3.31
N PRO A 228 -12.70 -10.47 3.36
CA PRO A 228 -13.73 -11.38 2.87
C PRO A 228 -15.06 -11.18 3.59
N THR A 229 -16.13 -11.14 2.80
CA THR A 229 -17.51 -11.08 3.28
C THR A 229 -17.95 -12.44 3.82
N ASP A 230 -18.98 -12.44 4.68
CA ASP A 230 -19.55 -13.70 5.20
C ASP A 230 -20.06 -14.61 4.06
N GLU A 231 -20.53 -14.03 2.95
CA GLU A 231 -20.97 -14.77 1.76
C GLU A 231 -19.81 -15.47 1.04
N GLU A 232 -18.69 -14.77 0.83
CA GLU A 232 -17.48 -15.35 0.23
C GLU A 232 -16.92 -16.49 1.09
N ILE A 233 -16.94 -16.31 2.41
CA ILE A 233 -16.51 -17.34 3.35
C ILE A 233 -17.45 -18.55 3.30
N GLN A 234 -18.76 -18.33 3.27
CA GLN A 234 -19.71 -19.44 3.18
C GLN A 234 -19.56 -20.20 1.86
N SER A 235 -19.36 -19.49 0.74
CA SER A 235 -19.09 -20.13 -0.56
C SER A 235 -17.83 -20.98 -0.52
N PHE A 236 -16.75 -20.47 0.08
CA PHE A 236 -15.53 -21.23 0.28
C PHE A 236 -15.76 -22.49 1.13
N LEU A 237 -16.48 -22.36 2.25
CA LEU A 237 -16.79 -23.49 3.13
C LEU A 237 -17.66 -24.56 2.46
N ASP A 238 -18.56 -24.17 1.55
CA ASP A 238 -19.41 -25.09 0.80
C ASP A 238 -18.65 -25.88 -0.28
N GLU A 239 -17.45 -25.41 -0.68
CA GLU A 239 -16.58 -26.04 -1.68
C GLU A 239 -15.54 -27.02 -1.10
N LEU A 240 -15.37 -27.04 0.23
CA LEU A 240 -14.47 -27.95 0.97
C LEU A 240 -14.98 -29.39 1.06
#